data_AF-A0A962U9H2-F1
#
_entry.id   AF-A0A962U9H2-F1
#
_cell.length_a   1.000
_cell.length_b   1.000
_cell.length_c   1.000
_cell.angle_alpha   90.00
_cell.angle_beta   90.00
_cell.angle_gamma   90.00
#
_symmetry.space_group_name_H-M   'P 1'
#
loop_
_entity.id
_entity.type
_entity.pdbx_description
1 polymer ?
#
loop_
_entity_poly.entity_id
_entity_poly.type
_entity_poly.pdbx_seq_one_letter_code
_entity_poly.pdbx_strand_id
1 'polypeptide(L)'
;EKPISEISFGHFLLRLFQVARRFNMEIQPQLVLLQKTLLNIEGLGRMLYPQLDLWSTAKPFMERWMAQQVGPKAFLRRVKETLPQISEDLPELPLLAHRVLRRAVDGQLSIRWQSDQLEQIRDEIRSGQQNGRATIAGGSLTVAGVLSVGLLESATLGFSPLWLGGILGGCGLLLMVWALLR
;
A
#
# COMPACT_ATOMS: atom_id res chain seq x y z
N GLU A 1 -34.11 -22.74 17.75
CA GLU A 1 -33.22 -21.99 18.66
C GLU A 1 -32.80 -22.94 19.77
N LYS A 2 -31.49 -23.14 19.97
CA LYS A 2 -30.99 -24.03 21.03
C LYS A 2 -30.90 -23.25 22.35
N PRO A 3 -31.30 -23.81 23.50
CA PRO A 3 -31.26 -23.11 24.78
C PRO A 3 -29.84 -22.63 25.11
N ILE A 4 -29.71 -21.44 25.72
CA ILE A 4 -28.43 -20.79 26.04
C ILE A 4 -27.52 -21.68 26.91
N SER A 5 -28.09 -22.61 27.67
CA SER A 5 -27.38 -23.64 28.44
C SER A 5 -26.54 -24.62 27.60
N GLU A 6 -26.76 -24.71 26.29
CA GLU A 6 -25.96 -25.54 25.37
C GLU A 6 -24.72 -24.81 24.82
N ILE A 7 -24.61 -23.48 24.99
CA ILE A 7 -23.47 -22.72 24.50
C ILE A 7 -22.32 -22.89 25.51
N SER A 8 -21.36 -23.77 25.17
CA SER A 8 -20.13 -23.91 25.96
C SER A 8 -19.33 -22.61 25.95
N PHE A 9 -18.89 -22.19 27.14
CA PHE A 9 -18.03 -21.02 27.32
C PHE A 9 -16.74 -21.16 26.50
N GLY A 10 -16.19 -22.37 26.41
CA GLY A 10 -15.05 -22.70 25.56
C GLY A 10 -15.29 -22.40 24.07
N HIS A 11 -16.47 -22.65 23.53
CA HIS A 11 -16.80 -22.35 22.13
C HIS A 11 -16.90 -20.84 21.85
N PHE A 12 -17.47 -20.09 22.80
CA PHE A 12 -17.50 -18.63 22.71
C PHE A 12 -16.09 -18.04 22.74
N LEU A 13 -15.23 -18.51 23.65
CA LEU A 13 -13.83 -18.09 23.76
C LEU A 13 -13.03 -18.43 22.50
N LEU A 14 -13.20 -19.63 21.95
CA LEU A 14 -12.62 -20.04 20.66
C LEU A 14 -12.98 -19.07 19.53
N ARG A 15 -14.25 -18.65 19.46
CA ARG A 15 -14.71 -17.69 18.46
C ARG A 15 -14.09 -16.31 18.65
N LEU A 16 -13.96 -15.82 19.88
CA LEU A 16 -13.27 -14.56 20.17
C LEU A 16 -11.81 -14.55 19.68
N PHE A 17 -11.07 -15.63 19.93
CA PHE A 17 -9.70 -15.76 19.45
C PHE A 17 -9.60 -15.86 17.93
N GLN A 18 -10.54 -16.54 17.27
CA GLN A 18 -10.59 -16.57 15.80
C GLN A 18 -10.84 -15.18 15.21
N VAL A 19 -11.73 -14.40 15.81
CA VAL A 19 -11.98 -13.00 15.41
C VAL A 19 -10.72 -12.17 15.62
N ALA A 20 -10.06 -12.24 16.79
CA ALA A 20 -8.80 -11.54 17.04
C ALA A 20 -7.72 -11.88 15.99
N ARG A 21 -7.61 -13.15 15.61
CA ARG A 21 -6.69 -13.61 14.56
C ARG A 21 -7.01 -13.03 13.19
N ARG A 22 -8.30 -12.92 12.84
CA ARG A 22 -8.78 -12.29 11.59
C ARG A 22 -8.41 -10.82 11.49
N PHE A 23 -8.28 -10.14 12.64
CA PHE A 23 -7.82 -8.75 12.72
C PHE A 23 -6.29 -8.62 12.85
N ASN A 24 -5.52 -9.66 12.50
CA ASN A 24 -4.06 -9.70 12.60
C ASN A 24 -3.51 -9.36 14.00
N MET A 25 -4.30 -9.59 15.06
CA MET A 25 -3.75 -9.52 16.42
C MET A 25 -2.83 -10.72 16.63
N GLU A 26 -1.60 -10.48 17.07
CA GLU A 26 -0.65 -11.54 17.40
C GLU A 26 -1.14 -12.30 18.64
N ILE A 27 -1.67 -13.51 18.45
CA ILE A 27 -2.16 -14.34 19.55
C ILE A 27 -0.99 -15.11 20.13
N GLN A 28 -0.59 -14.73 21.34
CA GLN A 28 0.51 -15.40 22.02
C GLN A 28 0.17 -16.87 22.36
N PRO A 29 1.13 -17.80 22.28
CA PRO A 29 0.92 -19.22 22.62
C PRO A 29 0.34 -19.46 24.03
N GLN A 30 0.64 -18.56 24.97
CA GLN A 30 0.18 -18.60 26.36
C GLN A 30 -1.35 -18.50 26.47
N LEU A 31 -1.97 -17.74 25.57
CA LEU A 31 -3.42 -17.56 25.53
C LEU A 31 -4.14 -18.82 25.03
N VAL A 32 -3.47 -19.62 24.18
CA VAL A 32 -3.96 -20.92 23.72
C VAL A 32 -3.92 -21.96 24.86
N LEU A 33 -2.93 -21.87 25.75
CA LEU A 33 -2.84 -22.75 26.92
C LEU A 33 -3.92 -22.42 27.96
N LEU A 34 -4.17 -21.14 28.24
CA LEU A 34 -5.28 -20.69 29.09
C LEU A 34 -6.63 -21.21 28.58
N GLN A 35 -6.83 -21.18 27.27
CA GLN A 35 -8.03 -21.73 26.63
C GLN A 35 -8.17 -23.24 26.93
N LYS A 36 -7.09 -24.03 26.85
CA LYS A 36 -7.11 -25.46 27.22
C LYS A 36 -7.41 -25.67 28.69
N THR A 37 -6.85 -24.84 29.57
CA THR A 37 -7.13 -24.89 31.02
C THR A 37 -8.59 -24.57 31.31
N LEU A 38 -9.15 -23.54 30.69
CA LEU A 38 -10.56 -23.16 30.85
C LEU A 38 -11.52 -24.22 30.30
N LEU A 39 -11.18 -24.86 29.17
CA LEU A 39 -11.96 -25.98 28.64
C LEU A 39 -11.92 -27.20 29.56
N ASN A 40 -10.76 -27.49 30.15
CA ASN A 40 -10.61 -28.59 31.12
C ASN A 40 -11.41 -28.31 32.40
N ILE A 41 -11.37 -27.07 32.90
CA ILE A 41 -12.16 -26.64 34.07
C ILE A 41 -13.66 -26.67 33.76
N GLU A 42 -14.09 -26.31 32.54
CA GLU A 42 -15.49 -26.46 32.12
C GLU A 42 -15.91 -27.95 32.11
N GLY A 43 -15.06 -28.83 31.59
CA GLY A 43 -15.31 -30.28 31.60
C GLY A 43 -15.44 -30.83 33.03
N LEU A 44 -14.52 -30.48 33.92
CA LEU A 44 -14.57 -30.85 35.35
C LEU A 44 -15.79 -30.24 36.04
N GLY A 45 -16.09 -28.96 35.78
CA GLY A 45 -17.22 -28.24 36.34
C GLY A 45 -18.57 -28.83 35.94
N ARG A 46 -18.73 -29.29 34.69
CA ARG A 46 -19.94 -30.00 34.24
C ARG A 46 -20.05 -31.42 34.79
N MET A 47 -18.94 -32.09 35.08
CA MET A 47 -18.96 -33.39 35.77
C MET A 47 -19.42 -33.27 37.23
N LEU A 48 -19.03 -32.19 37.94
CA LEU A 48 -19.50 -31.94 39.31
C LEU A 48 -20.90 -31.30 39.36
N TYR A 49 -21.20 -30.38 38.45
CA TYR A 49 -22.46 -29.64 38.37
C TYR A 49 -23.02 -29.68 36.94
N PRO A 50 -23.88 -30.67 36.61
CA PRO A 50 -24.35 -30.91 35.24
C PRO A 50 -25.14 -29.75 34.63
N GLN A 51 -25.68 -28.85 35.46
CA GLN A 51 -26.51 -27.71 35.08
C GLN A 51 -25.72 -26.39 35.10
N LEU A 52 -24.39 -26.43 35.31
CA LEU A 52 -23.55 -25.25 35.42
C LEU A 52 -23.42 -24.53 34.07
N ASP A 53 -23.94 -23.32 34.00
CA ASP A 53 -23.69 -22.37 32.92
C ASP A 53 -22.58 -21.38 33.33
N LEU A 54 -21.37 -21.62 32.83
CA LEU A 54 -20.22 -20.74 33.08
C LEU A 54 -20.39 -19.35 32.47
N TRP A 55 -21.19 -19.20 31.41
CA TRP A 55 -21.39 -17.91 30.76
C TRP A 55 -22.20 -16.96 31.65
N SER A 56 -23.34 -17.41 32.16
CA SER A 56 -24.17 -16.61 33.08
C SER A 56 -23.41 -16.23 34.36
N THR A 57 -22.53 -17.11 34.84
CA THR A 57 -21.69 -16.86 36.01
C THR A 57 -20.58 -15.83 35.71
N ALA A 58 -19.94 -15.90 34.54
CA ALA A 58 -18.82 -15.02 34.16
C ALA A 58 -19.25 -13.64 33.65
N LYS A 59 -20.43 -13.54 33.03
CA LYS A 59 -21.00 -12.30 32.48
C LYS A 59 -20.87 -11.06 33.38
N PRO A 60 -21.31 -11.09 34.67
CA PRO A 60 -21.24 -9.90 35.52
C PRO A 60 -19.81 -9.45 35.81
N PHE A 61 -18.81 -10.34 35.77
CA PHE A 61 -17.40 -9.97 35.93
C PHE A 61 -16.88 -9.25 34.68
N MET A 62 -17.22 -9.77 33.49
CA MET A 62 -16.85 -9.15 32.22
C MET A 62 -17.46 -7.76 32.06
N GLU A 63 -18.75 -7.58 32.39
CA GLU A 63 -19.42 -6.28 32.30
C GLU A 63 -18.76 -5.24 33.22
N ARG A 64 -18.46 -5.62 34.48
CA ARG A 64 -17.75 -4.74 35.41
C ARG A 64 -16.35 -4.38 34.92
N TRP A 65 -15.60 -5.34 34.37
CA TRP A 65 -14.25 -5.11 33.85
C TRP A 65 -14.28 -4.20 32.61
N MET A 66 -15.19 -4.46 31.67
CA MET A 66 -15.32 -3.66 30.45
C MET A 66 -15.73 -2.22 30.77
N ALA A 67 -16.65 -2.02 31.72
CA ALA A 67 -17.02 -0.69 32.21
C ALA A 67 -15.83 0.06 32.83
N GLN A 68 -14.88 -0.64 33.46
CA GLN A 68 -13.66 -0.04 34.02
C GLN A 68 -12.60 0.26 32.97
N GLN A 69 -12.59 -0.45 31.84
CA GLN A 69 -11.56 -0.30 30.80
C GLN A 69 -11.98 0.64 29.67
N VAL A 70 -13.26 0.62 29.29
CA VAL A 70 -13.82 1.35 28.13
C VAL A 70 -14.75 2.50 28.57
N GLY A 71 -15.07 2.60 29.87
CA GLY A 71 -16.01 3.60 30.37
C GLY A 71 -15.47 5.05 30.40
N PRO A 72 -16.36 6.05 30.51
CA PRO A 72 -15.98 7.47 30.61
C PRO A 72 -15.09 7.74 31.83
N LYS A 73 -15.27 7.01 32.93
CA LYS A 73 -14.40 7.08 34.11
C LYS A 73 -12.96 6.63 33.79
N ALA A 74 -12.80 5.62 32.93
CA ALA A 74 -11.50 5.12 32.48
C ALA A 74 -10.80 6.16 31.60
N PHE A 75 -11.55 6.79 30.70
CA PHE A 75 -11.08 7.89 29.86
C PHE A 75 -10.62 9.08 30.71
N LEU A 76 -11.44 9.54 31.65
CA LEU A 76 -11.09 10.66 32.55
C LEU A 76 -9.85 10.34 33.38
N ARG A 77 -9.73 9.11 33.89
CA ARG A 77 -8.53 8.66 34.61
C ARG A 77 -7.30 8.72 33.71
N ARG A 78 -7.39 8.20 32.48
CA ARG A 78 -6.29 8.22 31.51
C ARG A 78 -5.88 9.65 31.16
N VAL A 79 -6.85 10.53 30.90
CA VAL A 79 -6.57 11.95 30.64
C VAL A 79 -5.88 12.59 31.84
N LYS A 80 -6.33 12.32 33.07
CA LYS A 80 -5.69 12.84 34.28
C LYS A 80 -4.26 12.32 34.45
N GLU A 81 -4.00 11.06 34.12
CA GLU A 81 -2.67 10.44 34.18
C GLU A 81 -1.74 10.99 33.09
N THR A 82 -2.25 11.29 31.90
CA THR A 82 -1.47 11.86 30.78
C THR A 82 -1.36 13.39 30.85
N LEU A 83 -2.19 14.06 31.66
CA LEU A 83 -2.21 15.52 31.82
C LEU A 83 -0.84 16.14 32.13
N PRO A 84 0.00 15.59 33.04
CA PRO A 84 1.30 16.17 33.37
C PRO A 84 2.24 16.18 32.17
N GLN A 85 2.29 15.09 31.41
CA GLN A 85 3.09 14.99 30.19
C GLN A 85 2.61 15.98 29.13
N ILE A 86 1.29 16.10 28.94
CA ILE A 86 0.74 17.06 27.98
C ILE A 86 1.04 18.50 28.43
N SER A 87 1.07 18.78 29.74
CA SER A 87 1.30 20.13 30.26
C SER A 87 2.69 20.68 29.96
N GLU A 88 3.69 19.80 29.76
CA GLU A 88 5.04 20.19 29.36
C GLU A 88 5.07 20.67 27.89
N ASP A 89 4.29 20.03 27.01
CA ASP A 89 4.23 20.33 25.58
C ASP A 89 3.12 21.33 25.18
N LEU A 90 2.14 21.56 26.06
CA LEU A 90 0.97 22.40 25.81
C LEU A 90 1.30 23.86 25.41
N PRO A 91 2.33 24.53 25.98
CA PRO A 91 2.64 25.92 25.64
C PRO A 91 3.00 26.13 24.16
N GLU A 92 3.51 25.11 23.47
CA GLU A 92 3.96 25.23 22.07
C GLU A 92 2.83 25.06 21.05
N LEU A 93 1.76 24.35 21.41
CA LEU A 93 0.61 24.10 20.54
C LEU A 93 -0.07 25.37 19.98
N PRO A 94 -0.38 26.42 20.77
CA PRO A 94 -0.99 27.63 20.22
C PRO A 94 -0.08 28.35 19.23
N LEU A 95 1.25 28.31 19.43
CA LEU A 95 2.22 28.87 18.50
C LEU A 95 2.29 28.08 17.18
N LEU A 96 2.19 26.75 17.22
CA LEU A 96 2.09 25.92 16.01
C LEU A 96 0.75 26.16 15.29
N ALA A 97 -0.35 26.14 16.03
CA ALA A 97 -1.68 26.38 15.48
C ALA A 97 -1.78 27.77 14.84
N HIS A 98 -1.25 28.81 15.51
CA HIS A 98 -1.22 30.16 14.95
C HIS A 98 -0.33 30.23 13.70
N ARG A 99 0.83 29.56 13.67
CA ARG A 99 1.68 29.50 12.48
C ARG A 99 0.99 28.81 11.30
N VAL A 100 0.29 27.69 11.54
CA VAL A 100 -0.44 26.95 10.51
C VAL A 100 -1.64 27.78 10.01
N LEU A 101 -2.41 28.35 10.93
CA LEU A 101 -3.58 29.15 10.61
C LEU A 101 -3.18 30.42 9.85
N ARG A 102 -2.10 31.08 10.25
CA ARG A 102 -1.60 32.27 9.57
C ARG A 102 -1.08 31.95 8.17
N ARG A 103 -0.33 30.85 8.00
CA ARG A 103 0.07 30.37 6.66
C ARG A 103 -1.12 29.98 5.78
N ALA A 104 -2.18 29.43 6.37
CA ALA A 104 -3.42 29.11 5.66
C ALA A 104 -4.19 30.37 5.23
N VAL A 105 -4.30 31.36 6.12
CA VAL A 105 -4.97 32.65 5.87
C VAL A 105 -4.21 33.49 4.85
N ASP A 106 -2.88 33.54 4.95
CA ASP A 106 -2.02 34.28 4.02
C ASP A 106 -1.94 33.61 2.63
N GLY A 107 -2.64 32.49 2.41
CA GLY A 107 -2.59 31.73 1.15
C GLY A 107 -1.22 31.09 0.87
N GLN A 108 -0.30 31.15 1.83
CA GLN A 108 1.07 30.65 1.76
C GLN A 108 1.18 29.19 2.20
N LEU A 109 0.09 28.43 2.14
CA LEU A 109 0.15 26.98 2.29
C LEU A 109 0.75 26.37 1.02
N SER A 110 1.97 26.78 0.68
CA SER A 110 2.77 26.12 -0.34
C SER A 110 3.15 24.76 0.25
N ILE A 111 2.34 23.75 -0.05
CA ILE A 111 2.75 22.36 0.06
C ILE A 111 3.94 22.25 -0.89
N ARG A 112 5.14 22.34 -0.34
CA ARG A 112 6.39 22.22 -1.08
C ARG A 112 6.51 20.74 -1.42
N TRP A 113 5.79 20.32 -2.46
CA TRP A 113 5.95 19.01 -3.09
C TRP A 113 7.41 18.95 -3.51
N GLN A 114 8.18 18.12 -2.81
CA GLN A 114 9.61 18.01 -2.97
C GLN A 114 9.88 17.61 -4.44
N SER A 115 10.54 18.52 -5.15
CA SER A 115 10.71 18.58 -6.61
C SER A 115 11.50 17.41 -7.20
N ASP A 116 12.05 16.54 -6.36
CA ASP A 116 12.91 15.43 -6.77
C ASP A 116 12.20 14.50 -7.78
N GLN A 117 10.89 14.28 -7.62
CA GLN A 117 10.10 13.43 -8.53
C GLN A 117 9.74 14.12 -9.86
N LEU A 118 9.54 15.44 -9.83
CA LEU A 118 9.20 16.22 -11.04
C LEU A 118 10.43 16.43 -11.93
N GLU A 119 11.60 16.57 -11.32
CA GLU A 119 12.88 16.68 -12.03
C GLU A 119 13.23 15.34 -12.70
N GLN A 120 13.01 14.21 -11.99
CA GLN A 120 13.19 12.86 -12.55
C GLN A 120 12.28 12.59 -13.75
N ILE A 121 11.00 12.97 -13.69
CA ILE A 121 10.06 12.82 -14.83
C ILE A 121 10.49 13.70 -16.01
N ARG A 122 10.98 14.92 -15.75
CA ARG A 122 11.43 15.84 -16.81
C ARG A 122 12.69 15.34 -17.50
N ASP A 123 13.62 14.75 -16.75
CA ASP A 123 14.86 14.19 -17.28
C ASP A 123 14.61 12.90 -18.06
N GLU A 124 13.68 12.06 -17.63
CA GLU A 124 13.26 10.85 -18.36
C GLU A 124 12.56 11.20 -19.68
N ILE A 125 11.75 12.27 -19.72
CA ILE A 125 11.14 12.78 -20.96
C ILE A 125 12.21 13.35 -21.91
N ARG A 126 13.24 14.03 -21.37
CA ARG A 126 14.33 14.60 -22.19
C ARG A 126 15.26 13.54 -22.75
N SER A 127 15.56 12.48 -22.01
CA SER A 127 16.40 11.38 -22.47
C SER A 127 15.68 10.51 -23.51
N GLY A 128 14.37 10.26 -23.33
CA GLY A 128 13.56 9.52 -24.31
C GLY A 128 13.40 10.21 -25.67
N GLN A 129 13.48 11.54 -25.72
CA GLN A 129 13.32 12.30 -26.98
C GLN A 129 14.53 12.23 -27.93
N GLN A 130 15.76 12.03 -27.41
CA GLN A 130 16.95 12.04 -28.27
C GLN A 130 17.04 10.77 -29.11
N ASN A 131 16.71 9.62 -28.53
CA ASN A 131 16.73 8.33 -29.23
C ASN A 131 15.55 8.18 -30.19
N GLY A 132 14.36 8.67 -29.81
CA GLY A 132 13.17 8.58 -30.66
C GLY A 132 13.31 9.29 -32.01
N ARG A 133 14.01 10.45 -32.07
CA ARG A 133 14.21 11.19 -33.33
C ARG A 133 15.16 10.47 -34.29
N ALA A 134 16.19 9.81 -33.77
CA ALA A 134 17.14 9.06 -34.59
C ALA A 134 16.52 7.79 -35.19
N THR A 135 15.67 7.09 -34.44
CA THR A 135 14.92 5.91 -34.93
C THR A 135 13.91 6.29 -36.02
N ILE A 136 13.19 7.40 -35.86
CA ILE A 136 12.21 7.88 -36.87
C ILE A 136 12.94 8.32 -38.15
N ALA A 137 14.04 9.08 -38.04
CA ALA A 137 14.81 9.50 -39.20
C ALA A 137 15.43 8.31 -39.95
N GLY A 138 16.03 7.36 -39.24
CA GLY A 138 16.59 6.13 -39.81
C GLY A 138 15.56 5.26 -40.54
N GLY A 139 14.38 5.07 -39.93
CA GLY A 139 13.28 4.31 -40.53
C GLY A 139 12.73 4.93 -41.82
N SER A 140 12.67 6.26 -41.90
CA SER A 140 12.23 6.94 -43.13
C SER A 140 13.24 6.76 -44.28
N LEU A 141 14.53 6.68 -43.97
CA LEU A 141 15.60 6.53 -44.97
C LEU A 141 15.65 5.10 -45.54
N THR A 142 15.42 4.08 -44.72
CA THR A 142 15.37 2.68 -45.19
C THR A 142 14.18 2.45 -46.11
N VAL A 143 13.00 2.95 -45.75
CA VAL A 143 11.80 2.86 -46.61
C VAL A 143 12.04 3.61 -47.93
N ALA A 144 12.62 4.81 -47.88
CA ALA A 144 12.95 5.57 -49.10
C ALA A 144 13.99 4.85 -49.99
N GLY A 145 15.02 4.25 -49.40
CA GLY A 145 16.04 3.48 -50.13
C GLY A 145 15.48 2.23 -50.80
N VAL A 146 14.64 1.47 -50.10
CA VAL A 146 13.98 0.26 -50.63
C VAL A 146 13.02 0.60 -51.78
N LEU A 147 12.22 1.66 -51.62
CA LEU A 147 11.31 2.11 -52.67
C LEU A 147 12.06 2.62 -53.92
N SER A 148 13.19 3.28 -53.73
CA SER A 148 14.01 3.79 -54.85
C SER A 148 14.55 2.67 -55.73
N VAL A 149 14.94 1.52 -55.15
CA VAL A 149 15.37 0.34 -55.91
C VAL A 149 14.22 -0.23 -56.73
N GLY A 150 13.05 -0.45 -56.11
CA GLY A 150 11.89 -1.02 -56.79
C GLY A 150 11.30 -0.12 -57.89
N LEU A 151 11.37 1.20 -57.72
CA LEU A 151 10.86 2.15 -58.73
C LEU A 151 11.82 2.30 -59.91
N LEU A 152 13.15 2.33 -59.68
CA LEU A 152 14.15 2.42 -60.76
C LEU A 152 14.22 1.15 -61.62
N GLU A 153 13.91 -0.02 -61.05
CA GLU A 153 13.88 -1.28 -61.79
C GLU A 153 12.79 -1.30 -62.88
N SER A 154 11.71 -0.54 -62.70
CA SER A 154 10.63 -0.39 -63.68
C SER A 154 10.94 0.58 -64.83
N ALA A 155 11.98 1.42 -64.69
CA ALA A 155 12.39 2.41 -65.68
C ALA A 155 13.66 1.93 -66.40
N THR A 156 13.49 1.07 -67.41
CA THR A 156 14.58 0.50 -68.22
C THR A 156 15.32 1.59 -69.02
N LEU A 157 16.31 2.22 -68.40
CA LEU A 157 17.36 3.01 -69.06
C LEU A 157 18.71 2.35 -68.78
N GLY A 158 18.97 1.19 -69.40
CA GLY A 158 20.29 0.65 -69.81
C GLY A 158 21.50 0.59 -68.83
N PHE A 159 21.38 1.10 -67.61
CA PHE A 159 22.42 1.21 -66.61
C PHE A 159 21.74 0.97 -65.27
N SER A 160 21.91 -0.22 -64.68
CA SER A 160 21.29 -0.57 -63.40
C SER A 160 22.18 -0.11 -62.24
N PRO A 161 21.86 0.97 -61.51
CA PRO A 161 22.66 1.41 -60.39
C PRO A 161 22.18 0.71 -59.12
N LEU A 162 22.19 -0.64 -59.12
CA LEU A 162 21.87 -1.47 -57.94
C LEU A 162 22.73 -1.08 -56.74
N TRP A 163 23.97 -0.67 -56.99
CA TRP A 163 24.90 -0.18 -55.99
C TRP A 163 24.40 1.09 -55.28
N LEU A 164 23.74 2.03 -55.97
CA LEU A 164 23.27 3.27 -55.35
C LEU A 164 22.12 3.03 -54.37
N GLY A 165 21.15 2.17 -54.73
CA GLY A 165 20.05 1.83 -53.84
C GLY A 165 20.47 0.97 -52.65
N GLY A 166 21.41 0.05 -52.86
CA GLY A 166 22.01 -0.75 -51.79
C GLY A 166 22.81 0.09 -50.78
N ILE A 167 23.57 1.09 -51.26
CA ILE A 167 24.33 2.00 -50.39
C ILE A 167 23.39 2.89 -49.57
N LEU A 168 22.34 3.44 -50.17
CA LEU A 168 21.35 4.28 -49.48
C LEU A 168 20.53 3.49 -48.44
N GLY A 169 20.01 2.33 -48.83
CA GLY A 169 19.27 1.46 -47.90
C GLY A 169 20.15 0.91 -46.77
N GLY A 170 21.38 0.51 -47.10
CA GLY A 170 22.36 0.02 -46.14
C GLY A 170 22.78 1.08 -45.13
N CYS A 171 23.04 2.32 -45.57
CA CYS A 171 23.33 3.43 -44.67
C CYS A 171 22.16 3.74 -43.73
N GLY A 172 20.91 3.68 -44.23
CA GLY A 172 19.72 3.85 -43.40
C GLY A 172 19.60 2.79 -42.29
N LEU A 173 19.89 1.53 -42.62
CA LEU A 173 19.81 0.42 -41.68
C LEU A 173 20.91 0.51 -40.62
N LEU A 174 22.12 0.89 -41.02
CA LEU A 174 23.24 1.13 -40.10
C LEU A 174 22.97 2.27 -39.11
N LEU A 175 22.40 3.38 -39.59
CA LEU A 175 22.01 4.50 -38.72
C LEU A 175 20.88 4.11 -37.75
N MET A 176 19.92 3.31 -38.19
CA MET A 176 18.84 2.81 -37.34
C MET A 176 19.35 1.87 -36.24
N VAL A 177 20.27 0.96 -36.57
CA VAL A 177 20.89 0.04 -35.60
C VAL A 177 21.77 0.79 -34.60
N TRP A 178 22.54 1.79 -35.06
CA TRP A 178 23.35 2.62 -34.18
C TRP A 178 22.50 3.47 -33.23
N ALA A 179 21.35 3.98 -33.71
CA ALA A 179 20.38 4.70 -32.88
C ALA A 179 19.66 3.83 -31.84
N LEU A 180 19.57 2.52 -32.06
CA LEU A 180 18.97 1.55 -31.14
C LEU A 180 19.95 1.05 -30.07
N LEU A 181 21.26 1.15 -30.33
CA LEU A 181 22.33 0.69 -29.44
C LEU A 181 22.88 1.79 -28.51
N ARG A 182 22.39 3.03 -28.61
CA ARG A 182 22.81 4.19 -27.83
C ARG A 182 21.67 4.70 -26.94
#